data_AF-E6QBA6-F1
#
_entry.id   AF-E6QBA6-F1
#
_cell.length_a   1.000
_cell.length_b   1.000
_cell.length_c   1.000
_cell.angle_alpha   90.00
_cell.angle_beta   90.00
_cell.angle_gamma   90.00
#
_symmetry.space_group_name_H-M   'P 1'
#
loop_
_entity.id
_entity.type
_entity.pdbx_description
1 polymer ?
#
loop_
_entity_poly.entity_id
_entity_poly.type
_entity_poly.pdbx_seq_one_letter_code
_entity_poly.pdbx_strand_id
1 'polypeptide(L)'
;MSATLKPFITDTSDLEPLTPPGTDLRHGAAFEVDIVNLLHSEFIHLATNEELGAAARLCLRSLFQVPAGSLPNNEVVLAKLAGCDHRAKAWQRVRAMALYGWALCSDGRLYHQETARMVFAFIVEEDTQKWAEEERNARRTRKKPRDGQAAETSTQTGGRSHAVH
;
A
#
# COMPACT_ATOMS: atom_id res chain seq x y z
N MET A 1 -29.18 -14.12 15.84
CA MET A 1 -29.52 -14.42 14.44
C MET A 1 -28.67 -13.52 13.56
N SER A 2 -27.59 -14.06 12.99
CA SER A 2 -26.68 -13.28 12.15
C SER A 2 -27.39 -13.03 10.82
N ALA A 3 -27.76 -11.78 10.55
CA ALA A 3 -28.28 -11.40 9.25
C ALA A 3 -27.13 -11.54 8.25
N THR A 4 -27.13 -12.63 7.48
CA THR A 4 -26.22 -12.81 6.35
C THR A 4 -26.52 -11.71 5.34
N LEU A 5 -25.79 -10.60 5.47
CA LEU A 5 -25.81 -9.50 4.54
C LEU A 5 -25.34 -10.01 3.18
N LYS A 6 -26.25 -9.98 2.20
CA LYS A 6 -25.98 -10.40 0.84
C LYS A 6 -25.11 -9.33 0.14
N PRO A 7 -24.12 -9.74 -0.66
CA PRO A 7 -23.34 -8.82 -1.50
C PRO A 7 -24.24 -8.07 -2.51
N PHE A 8 -23.82 -6.86 -2.87
CA PHE A 8 -24.54 -5.94 -3.76
C PHE A 8 -24.54 -6.41 -5.21
N ILE A 9 -23.39 -6.91 -5.67
CA ILE A 9 -23.25 -7.57 -6.95
C ILE A 9 -23.46 -9.06 -6.70
N THR A 10 -24.63 -9.55 -7.13
CA THR A 10 -25.06 -10.94 -6.94
C THR A 10 -24.50 -11.90 -7.98
N ASP A 11 -23.83 -11.38 -9.01
CA ASP A 11 -23.22 -12.20 -10.05
C ASP A 11 -21.84 -12.64 -9.61
N THR A 12 -21.58 -13.94 -9.66
CA THR A 12 -20.22 -14.47 -9.66
C THR A 12 -19.46 -13.84 -10.83
N SER A 13 -18.26 -13.32 -10.56
CA SER A 13 -17.40 -12.71 -11.58
C SER A 13 -16.20 -13.61 -11.86
N ASP A 14 -15.86 -13.75 -13.14
CA ASP A 14 -14.66 -14.46 -13.58
C ASP A 14 -13.45 -13.51 -13.72
N LEU A 15 -13.61 -12.22 -13.41
CA LEU A 15 -12.50 -11.25 -13.46
C LEU A 15 -11.47 -11.57 -12.39
N GLU A 16 -10.20 -11.61 -12.78
CA GLU A 16 -9.10 -11.81 -11.85
C GLU A 16 -8.95 -10.59 -10.91
N PRO A 17 -8.60 -10.80 -9.63
CA PRO A 17 -8.26 -9.72 -8.70
C PRO A 17 -7.14 -8.84 -9.26
N LEU A 18 -7.32 -7.52 -9.18
CA LEU A 18 -6.34 -6.58 -9.73
C LEU A 18 -5.10 -6.40 -8.85
N THR A 19 -5.11 -6.91 -7.62
CA THR A 19 -3.92 -6.96 -6.75
C THR A 19 -3.74 -8.36 -6.15
N PRO A 20 -2.49 -8.82 -5.96
CA PRO A 20 -2.24 -10.15 -5.43
C PRO A 20 -2.89 -10.37 -4.04
N PRO A 21 -3.37 -11.59 -3.76
CA PRO A 21 -3.85 -11.94 -2.43
C PRO A 21 -2.79 -11.63 -1.35
N GLY A 22 -3.19 -10.97 -0.26
CA GLY A 22 -2.30 -10.66 0.86
C GLY A 22 -1.52 -9.36 0.74
N THR A 23 -1.64 -8.62 -0.37
CA THR A 23 -1.05 -7.27 -0.50
C THR A 23 -1.55 -6.37 0.63
N ASP A 24 -0.64 -5.77 1.41
CA ASP A 24 -0.96 -4.98 2.60
C ASP A 24 -0.11 -3.70 2.64
N LEU A 25 -0.76 -2.55 2.51
CA LEU A 25 -0.12 -1.23 2.55
C LEU A 25 -0.45 -0.44 3.83
N ARG A 26 -0.90 -1.10 4.90
CA ARG A 26 -1.25 -0.43 6.16
C ARG A 26 -0.05 0.16 6.90
N HIS A 27 1.17 -0.20 6.51
CA HIS A 27 2.42 0.37 7.05
C HIS A 27 2.77 1.74 6.46
N GLY A 28 2.16 2.11 5.33
CA GLY A 28 2.39 3.36 4.63
C GLY A 28 1.85 3.23 3.21
N ALA A 29 1.25 4.29 2.70
CA ALA A 29 0.79 4.36 1.32
C ALA A 29 1.05 5.76 0.78
N ALA A 30 1.56 5.85 -0.45
CA ALA A 30 1.56 7.08 -1.22
C ALA A 30 0.26 7.14 -2.03
N PHE A 31 -0.41 8.28 -1.99
CA PHE A 31 -1.62 8.53 -2.77
C PHE A 31 -1.28 9.44 -3.93
N GLU A 32 -1.11 8.86 -5.11
CA GLU A 32 -0.91 9.59 -6.35
C GLU A 32 -2.17 9.49 -7.20
N VAL A 33 -2.74 10.63 -7.57
CA VAL A 33 -3.90 10.68 -8.48
C VAL A 33 -3.41 11.17 -9.83
N ASP A 34 -3.75 10.44 -10.88
CA ASP A 34 -3.63 10.97 -12.23
C ASP A 34 -4.71 12.03 -12.46
N ILE A 35 -4.34 13.29 -12.20
CA ILE A 35 -5.26 14.44 -12.31
C ILE A 35 -5.72 14.62 -13.76
N VAL A 36 -4.88 14.31 -14.75
CA VAL A 36 -5.26 14.45 -16.16
C VAL A 36 -6.36 13.45 -16.49
N ASN A 37 -6.17 12.17 -16.18
CA ASN A 37 -7.20 11.17 -16.43
C ASN A 37 -8.48 11.44 -15.63
N LEU A 38 -8.36 11.90 -14.39
CA LEU A 38 -9.53 12.27 -13.58
C LEU A 38 -10.31 13.43 -14.21
N LEU A 39 -9.64 14.50 -14.64
CA LEU A 39 -10.26 15.68 -15.22
C LEU A 39 -10.88 15.42 -16.61
N HIS A 40 -10.43 14.38 -17.31
CA HIS A 40 -10.99 13.94 -18.58
C HIS A 40 -12.10 12.88 -18.43
N SER A 41 -12.33 12.35 -17.23
CA SER A 41 -13.34 11.32 -16.98
C SER A 41 -14.76 11.89 -16.99
N GLU A 42 -15.74 11.14 -17.47
CA GLU A 42 -17.16 11.53 -17.31
C GLU A 42 -17.57 11.61 -15.84
N PHE A 43 -16.92 10.81 -14.97
CA PHE A 43 -17.17 10.79 -13.54
C PHE A 43 -17.07 12.19 -12.91
N ILE A 44 -16.00 12.96 -13.20
CA ILE A 44 -15.80 14.28 -12.59
C ILE A 44 -16.84 15.32 -13.05
N HIS A 45 -17.44 15.11 -14.23
CA HIS A 45 -18.44 15.99 -14.81
C HIS A 45 -19.87 15.66 -14.36
N LEU A 46 -20.14 14.40 -14.07
CA LEU A 46 -21.48 13.91 -13.69
C LEU A 46 -21.70 13.83 -12.18
N ALA A 47 -20.64 13.58 -11.41
CA ALA A 47 -20.75 13.39 -9.97
C ALA A 47 -21.08 14.70 -9.25
N THR A 48 -22.06 14.63 -8.34
CA THR A 48 -22.30 15.65 -7.33
C THR A 48 -21.16 15.69 -6.30
N ASN A 49 -21.07 16.77 -5.53
CA ASN A 49 -20.07 16.86 -4.45
C ASN A 49 -20.21 15.76 -3.38
N GLU A 50 -21.43 15.29 -3.11
CA GLU A 50 -21.66 14.19 -2.15
C GLU A 50 -21.12 12.87 -2.71
N GLU A 51 -21.36 12.60 -4.00
CA GLU A 51 -20.86 11.42 -4.72
C GLU A 51 -19.34 11.44 -4.85
N LEU A 52 -18.75 12.57 -5.23
CA LEU A 52 -17.31 12.74 -5.33
C LEU A 52 -16.63 12.48 -3.98
N GLY A 53 -17.20 13.03 -2.89
CA GLY A 53 -16.69 12.79 -1.54
C GLY A 53 -16.82 11.32 -1.11
N ALA A 54 -17.91 10.65 -1.48
CA ALA A 54 -18.09 9.22 -1.21
C ALA A 54 -17.08 8.37 -2.00
N ALA A 55 -16.93 8.62 -3.30
CA ALA A 55 -15.97 7.93 -4.17
C ALA A 55 -14.53 8.09 -3.65
N ALA A 56 -14.11 9.32 -3.34
CA ALA A 56 -12.79 9.61 -2.81
C ALA A 56 -12.52 8.85 -1.49
N ARG A 57 -13.51 8.80 -0.59
CA ARG A 57 -13.38 8.01 0.65
C ARG A 57 -13.23 6.52 0.36
N LEU A 58 -14.00 5.96 -0.56
CA LEU A 58 -13.89 4.56 -0.95
C LEU A 58 -12.51 4.25 -1.54
N CYS A 59 -12.01 5.09 -2.45
CA CYS A 59 -10.66 4.98 -3.01
C CYS A 59 -9.56 5.06 -1.94
N LEU A 60 -9.68 5.96 -0.95
CA LEU A 60 -8.70 6.04 0.13
C LEU A 60 -8.78 4.83 1.06
N ARG A 61 -9.99 4.33 1.34
CA ARG A 61 -10.20 3.20 2.25
C ARG A 61 -9.76 1.87 1.65
N SER A 62 -9.87 1.71 0.33
CA SER A 62 -9.46 0.50 -0.37
C SER A 62 -7.95 0.26 -0.30
N LEU A 63 -7.13 1.32 -0.31
CA LEU A 63 -5.67 1.22 -0.16
C LEU A 63 -5.24 0.55 1.16
N PHE A 64 -6.07 0.65 2.19
CA PHE A 64 -5.82 0.07 3.52
C PHE A 64 -6.59 -1.22 3.79
N GLN A 65 -7.17 -1.83 2.76
CA GLN A 65 -7.71 -3.19 2.84
C GLN A 65 -6.63 -4.24 2.59
N VAL A 66 -6.96 -5.50 2.84
CA VAL A 66 -6.16 -6.65 2.40
C VAL A 66 -7.07 -7.54 1.55
N PRO A 67 -6.82 -7.69 0.24
CA PRO A 67 -5.74 -7.07 -0.54
C PRO A 67 -5.86 -5.54 -0.66
N ALA A 68 -4.73 -4.82 -0.69
CA ALA A 68 -4.72 -3.38 -0.89
C ALA A 68 -5.32 -3.02 -2.26
N GLY A 69 -6.06 -1.92 -2.31
CA GLY A 69 -6.76 -1.44 -3.51
C GLY A 69 -8.10 -2.13 -3.79
N SER A 70 -8.57 -2.98 -2.88
CA SER A 70 -9.86 -3.66 -2.97
C SER A 70 -10.88 -3.10 -1.98
N LEU A 71 -12.16 -3.36 -2.21
CA LEU A 71 -13.24 -3.12 -1.24
C LEU A 71 -14.05 -4.39 -0.97
N PRO A 72 -14.59 -4.55 0.26
CA PRO A 72 -15.55 -5.61 0.53
C PRO A 72 -16.85 -5.39 -0.26
N ASN A 73 -17.39 -6.43 -0.89
CA ASN A 73 -18.69 -6.39 -1.54
C ASN A 73 -19.82 -6.56 -0.50
N ASN A 74 -20.00 -5.56 0.37
CA ASN A 74 -21.05 -5.58 1.41
C ASN A 74 -21.63 -4.17 1.61
N GLU A 75 -22.94 -4.00 1.37
CA GLU A 75 -23.62 -2.70 1.41
C GLU A 75 -23.42 -1.92 2.71
N VAL A 76 -23.53 -2.58 3.86
CA VAL A 76 -23.40 -1.90 5.16
C VAL A 76 -21.97 -1.46 5.40
N VAL A 77 -20.99 -2.25 4.97
CA VAL A 77 -19.58 -1.89 5.08
C VAL A 77 -19.24 -0.77 4.10
N LEU A 78 -19.68 -0.86 2.84
CA LEU A 78 -19.45 0.17 1.82
C LEU A 78 -20.07 1.51 2.23
N ALA A 79 -21.30 1.52 2.74
CA ALA A 79 -21.94 2.73 3.26
C ALA A 79 -21.10 3.38 4.38
N LYS A 80 -20.53 2.57 5.29
CA LYS A 80 -19.65 3.08 6.35
C LYS A 80 -18.34 3.64 5.81
N LEU A 81 -17.70 2.94 4.89
CA LEU A 81 -16.46 3.39 4.26
C LEU A 81 -16.66 4.69 3.46
N ALA A 82 -17.83 4.85 2.82
CA ALA A 82 -18.22 6.05 2.10
C ALA A 82 -18.62 7.24 3.01
N GLY A 83 -18.75 7.04 4.32
CA GLY A 83 -19.20 8.07 5.27
C GLY A 83 -20.72 8.29 5.30
N CYS A 84 -21.49 7.28 4.89
CA CYS A 84 -22.97 7.26 4.87
C CYS A 84 -23.55 6.37 5.99
N ASP A 85 -22.77 6.04 7.02
CA ASP A 85 -23.03 5.09 8.10
C ASP A 85 -24.35 5.29 8.87
N HIS A 86 -24.86 6.52 8.95
CA HIS A 86 -26.07 6.88 9.70
C HIS A 86 -27.32 7.05 8.82
N ARG A 87 -27.22 6.89 7.49
CA ARG A 87 -28.33 7.16 6.56
C ARG A 87 -28.33 6.17 5.38
N ALA A 88 -29.09 5.07 5.50
CA ALA A 88 -29.30 4.13 4.39
C ALA A 88 -29.74 4.84 3.10
N LYS A 89 -30.61 5.86 3.21
CA LYS A 89 -31.02 6.69 2.08
C LYS A 89 -29.88 7.51 1.48
N ALA A 90 -28.94 8.01 2.28
CA ALA A 90 -27.80 8.76 1.77
C ALA A 90 -26.91 7.86 0.90
N TRP A 91 -26.61 6.65 1.38
CA TRP A 91 -25.86 5.67 0.59
C TRP A 91 -26.57 5.33 -0.72
N GLN A 92 -27.88 5.04 -0.70
CA GLN A 92 -28.61 4.71 -1.94
C GLN A 92 -28.57 5.82 -2.99
N ARG A 93 -28.50 7.09 -2.58
CA ARG A 93 -28.39 8.22 -3.52
C ARG A 93 -27.03 8.28 -4.21
N VAL A 94 -25.95 8.05 -3.46
CA VAL A 94 -24.58 8.25 -3.98
C VAL A 94 -23.92 6.99 -4.50
N ARG A 95 -24.44 5.80 -4.14
CA ARG A 95 -23.79 4.50 -4.40
C ARG A 95 -23.37 4.31 -5.85
N ALA A 96 -24.26 4.61 -6.79
CA ALA A 96 -24.03 4.36 -8.21
C ALA A 96 -22.77 5.09 -8.71
N MET A 97 -22.65 6.38 -8.38
CA MET A 97 -21.46 7.16 -8.74
C MET A 97 -20.27 6.87 -7.83
N ALA A 98 -20.48 6.60 -6.54
CA ALA A 98 -19.39 6.26 -5.62
C ALA A 98 -18.67 4.96 -5.99
N LEU A 99 -19.39 4.02 -6.62
CA LEU A 99 -18.86 2.76 -7.14
C LEU A 99 -18.62 2.79 -8.65
N TYR A 100 -18.62 3.97 -9.29
CA TYR A 100 -18.27 4.09 -10.70
C TYR A 100 -16.86 3.54 -10.95
N GLY A 101 -16.71 2.67 -11.95
CA GLY A 101 -15.44 2.03 -12.29
C GLY A 101 -15.00 0.87 -11.38
N TRP A 102 -15.79 0.53 -10.35
CA TRP A 102 -15.52 -0.64 -9.52
C TRP A 102 -16.11 -1.91 -10.15
N ALA A 103 -15.30 -2.96 -10.24
CA ALA A 103 -15.70 -4.27 -10.76
C ALA A 103 -15.58 -5.33 -9.66
N LEU A 104 -16.55 -6.24 -9.59
CA LEU A 104 -16.43 -7.45 -8.78
C LEU A 104 -15.43 -8.41 -9.43
N CYS A 105 -14.53 -8.97 -8.64
CA CYS A 105 -13.60 -10.02 -9.06
C CYS A 105 -13.97 -11.36 -8.43
N SER A 106 -13.31 -12.42 -8.89
CA SER A 106 -13.55 -13.82 -8.50
C SER A 106 -13.29 -14.13 -7.03
N ASP A 107 -12.55 -13.26 -6.32
CA ASP A 107 -12.35 -13.33 -4.87
C ASP A 107 -13.50 -12.72 -4.04
N GLY A 108 -14.56 -12.24 -4.71
CA GLY A 108 -15.72 -11.64 -4.07
C GLY A 108 -15.52 -10.19 -3.60
N ARG A 109 -14.43 -9.53 -4.04
CA ARG A 109 -14.11 -8.14 -3.68
C ARG A 109 -14.25 -7.23 -4.89
N LEU A 110 -14.47 -5.95 -4.63
CA LEU A 110 -14.54 -4.92 -5.66
C LEU A 110 -13.15 -4.33 -5.90
N TYR A 111 -12.77 -4.15 -7.15
CA TYR A 111 -11.50 -3.53 -7.55
C TYR A 111 -11.75 -2.38 -8.52
N HIS A 112 -10.88 -1.37 -8.47
CA HIS A 112 -10.86 -0.25 -9.41
C HIS A 112 -9.47 -0.17 -10.04
N GLN A 113 -9.41 -0.02 -11.37
CA GLN A 113 -8.15 -0.04 -12.12
C GLN A 113 -7.15 1.01 -11.62
N GLU A 114 -7.61 2.25 -11.42
CA GLU A 114 -6.73 3.33 -10.95
C GLU A 114 -6.21 3.09 -9.53
N THR A 115 -7.01 2.50 -8.64
CA THR A 115 -6.56 2.16 -7.29
C THR A 115 -5.54 1.02 -7.32
N ALA A 116 -5.74 0.00 -8.16
CA ALA A 116 -4.75 -1.05 -8.35
C ALA A 116 -3.43 -0.48 -8.91
N ARG A 117 -3.50 0.46 -9.85
CA ARG A 117 -2.31 1.19 -10.37
C ARG A 117 -1.54 1.89 -9.25
N MET A 118 -2.23 2.59 -8.36
CA MET A 118 -1.62 3.25 -7.19
C MET A 118 -0.92 2.24 -6.27
N VAL A 119 -1.55 1.09 -6.01
CA VAL A 119 -0.97 0.02 -5.18
C VAL A 119 0.34 -0.49 -5.80
N PHE A 120 0.34 -0.78 -7.11
CA PHE A 120 1.55 -1.24 -7.79
C PHE A 120 2.65 -0.18 -7.81
N ALA A 121 2.30 1.10 -8.06
CA ALA A 121 3.27 2.18 -8.03
C ALA A 121 3.96 2.30 -6.67
N PHE A 122 3.19 2.20 -5.58
CA PHE A 122 3.74 2.22 -4.23
C PHE A 122 4.70 1.05 -3.95
N ILE A 123 4.32 -0.17 -4.34
CA ILE A 123 5.16 -1.36 -4.15
C ILE A 123 6.49 -1.22 -4.91
N VAL A 124 6.43 -0.78 -6.18
CA VAL A 124 7.62 -0.56 -7.01
C VAL A 124 8.55 0.50 -6.41
N GLU A 125 7.98 1.60 -5.90
CA GLU A 125 8.75 2.63 -5.22
C GLU A 125 9.41 2.10 -3.95
N GLU A 126 8.67 1.37 -3.12
CA GLU A 126 9.18 0.80 -1.88
C GLU A 126 10.34 -0.18 -2.13
N ASP A 127 10.19 -1.09 -3.11
CA ASP A 127 11.23 -2.04 -3.49
C ASP A 127 12.48 -1.32 -4.03
N THR A 128 12.29 -0.26 -4.82
CA THR A 128 13.39 0.56 -5.32
C THR A 128 14.15 1.24 -4.17
N GLN A 129 13.44 1.78 -3.18
CA GLN A 129 14.04 2.40 -2.01
C GLN A 129 14.81 1.38 -1.16
N LYS A 130 14.25 0.19 -0.95
CA LYS A 130 14.92 -0.92 -0.23
C LYS A 130 16.22 -1.31 -0.92
N TRP A 131 16.21 -1.53 -2.23
CA TRP A 131 17.44 -1.86 -2.99
C TRP A 131 18.50 -0.76 -2.91
N ALA A 132 18.10 0.51 -3.03
CA ALA A 132 19.02 1.63 -2.92
C ALA A 132 19.65 1.72 -1.52
N GLU A 133 18.88 1.44 -0.47
CA GLU A 133 19.38 1.39 0.90
C GLU A 133 20.35 0.22 1.13
N GLU A 134 20.03 -0.97 0.62
CA GLU A 134 20.88 -2.15 0.68
C GLU A 134 22.24 -1.89 0.01
N GLU A 135 22.24 -1.32 -1.20
CA GLU A 135 23.46 -0.95 -1.93
C GLU A 135 24.29 0.10 -1.16
N ARG A 136 23.62 1.10 -0.56
CA ARG A 136 24.28 2.11 0.30
C ARG A 136 24.92 1.46 1.52
N ASN A 137 24.23 0.52 2.17
CA ASN A 137 24.73 -0.19 3.34
C ASN A 137 25.87 -1.15 2.98
N ALA A 138 25.81 -1.83 1.83
CA ALA A 138 26.90 -2.66 1.31
C ALA A 138 28.17 -1.81 1.03
N ARG A 139 28.03 -0.60 0.48
CA ARG A 139 29.16 0.31 0.28
C ARG A 139 29.76 0.81 1.60
N ARG A 140 28.92 1.10 2.60
CA ARG A 140 29.37 1.54 3.95
C ARG A 140 30.14 0.43 4.67
N THR A 141 29.64 -0.80 4.64
CA THR A 141 30.29 -1.95 5.28
C THR A 141 31.63 -2.31 4.61
N ARG A 142 31.72 -2.20 3.27
CA ARG A 142 32.99 -2.40 2.53
C ARG A 142 34.06 -1.35 2.83
N LYS A 143 33.69 -0.10 3.13
CA LYS A 143 34.63 1.01 3.42
C LYS A 143 35.13 1.05 4.86
N LYS A 144 34.53 0.30 5.79
CA LYS A 144 34.99 0.26 7.19
C LYS A 144 36.33 -0.52 7.23
N PRO A 145 37.46 0.10 7.60
CA PRO A 145 38.72 -0.62 7.76
C PRO A 145 38.56 -1.70 8.86
N ARG A 146 39.26 -2.83 8.70
CA ARG A 146 39.45 -3.81 9.77
C ARG A 146 40.39 -3.22 10.83
N ASP A 147 39.89 -2.26 11.61
CA ASP A 147 40.62 -1.78 12.78
C ASP A 147 40.51 -2.83 13.88
N GLY A 148 41.52 -3.71 13.96
CA GLY A 148 41.61 -4.69 15.05
C GLY A 148 42.42 -5.94 14.79
N GLN A 149 43.59 -5.87 14.12
CA GLN A 149 44.58 -6.97 14.15
C GLN A 149 45.98 -6.46 13.77
N ALA A 150 46.54 -5.54 14.55
CA ALA A 150 47.97 -5.19 14.49
C ALA A 150 48.42 -4.52 15.80
N ALA A 151 48.43 -5.26 16.91
CA ALA A 151 49.04 -4.79 18.15
C ALA A 151 49.52 -5.93 19.07
N GLU A 152 50.09 -7.01 18.55
CA GLU A 152 50.80 -8.00 19.39
C GLU A 152 52.02 -8.58 18.65
N THR A 153 53.01 -7.75 18.32
CA THR A 153 54.38 -8.25 18.08
C THR A 153 55.38 -7.12 18.29
N SER A 154 55.85 -6.90 19.52
CA SER A 154 57.22 -6.43 19.84
C SER A 154 57.31 -5.89 21.27
N THR A 155 57.64 -6.76 22.23
CA THR A 155 58.41 -6.35 23.42
C THR A 155 59.10 -7.57 24.03
N GLN A 156 60.14 -8.07 23.37
CA GLN A 156 61.10 -8.96 24.04
C GLN A 156 62.49 -8.91 23.38
N THR A 157 63.22 -7.83 23.61
CA THR A 157 64.69 -7.74 23.50
C THR A 157 65.11 -6.42 24.13
N GLY A 158 65.98 -6.32 25.13
CA GLY A 158 66.65 -7.31 25.96
C GLY A 158 67.27 -6.55 27.12
N GLY A 159 67.08 -7.04 28.33
CA GLY A 159 67.85 -6.60 29.48
C GLY A 159 68.92 -7.64 29.79
N ARG A 160 70.20 -7.23 29.77
CA ARG A 160 71.16 -7.53 30.85
C ARG A 160 72.52 -6.89 30.61
N SER A 161 72.94 -6.15 31.63
CA SER A 161 74.29 -5.62 31.85
C SER A 161 75.38 -6.68 31.78
N HIS A 162 76.59 -6.25 31.40
CA HIS A 162 77.77 -6.64 32.15
C HIS A 162 78.83 -5.53 32.11
N ALA A 163 79.14 -5.01 33.29
CA ALA A 163 80.39 -4.34 33.59
C ALA A 163 81.47 -5.40 33.86
N VAL A 164 82.67 -5.24 33.30
CA VAL A 164 83.90 -5.87 33.81
C VAL A 164 85.13 -5.01 33.38
N HIS A 165 85.89 -4.64 34.42
CA HIS A 165 87.30 -4.18 34.52
C HIS A 165 87.76 -2.87 33.85
#